data_AF-A0A521USR8-F1
#
_entry.id   AF-A0A521USR8-F1
#
_cell.length_a   1.000
_cell.length_b   1.000
_cell.length_c   1.000
_cell.angle_alpha   90.00
_cell.angle_beta   90.00
_cell.angle_gamma   90.00
#
_symmetry.space_group_name_H-M   'P 1'
#
loop_
_entity.id
_entity.type
_entity.pdbx_description
1 polymer ?
#
loop_
_entity_poly.entity_id
_entity_poly.type
_entity_poly.pdbx_seq_one_letter_code
_entity_poly.pdbx_strand_id
1 'polypeptide(L)'
;MGFKAFHEGRRLWRSVFKHRSQFGALRQFAGDRIYASNANRRFLKKQSIATCFKRKGNDMEDTSVQASQLRSGLGRARATRLEGSFGNEKNHCLLRKVKVRTAPAEIIWILFGIHTANAMLADSRMQPMQTDQARGRSKELEQAAQQALSPKSYVLDEMCTGVEQSICPYLGTTPRKAH
;
A
#
# COMPACT_ATOMS: atom_id res chain seq x y z
N MET A 1 -35.86 -23.68 20.92
CA MET A 1 -34.79 -22.75 20.53
C MET A 1 -34.04 -23.32 19.33
N GLY A 2 -34.47 -23.01 18.11
CA GLY A 2 -33.87 -23.57 16.90
C GLY A 2 -32.49 -22.97 16.63
N PHE A 3 -31.47 -23.82 16.56
CA PHE A 3 -30.11 -23.45 16.16
C PHE A 3 -30.14 -22.97 14.69
N LYS A 4 -30.29 -21.66 14.46
CA LYS A 4 -29.93 -21.06 13.17
C LYS A 4 -28.43 -21.16 13.06
N ALA A 5 -27.94 -22.22 12.40
CA ALA A 5 -26.57 -22.31 11.96
C ALA A 5 -26.29 -21.05 11.13
N PHE A 6 -25.65 -20.05 11.74
CA PHE A 6 -25.18 -18.87 11.04
C PHE A 6 -24.44 -19.40 9.81
N HIS A 7 -24.85 -18.97 8.62
CA HIS A 7 -24.28 -19.44 7.36
C HIS A 7 -22.85 -18.89 7.20
N GLU A 8 -21.93 -19.30 8.07
CA GLU A 8 -20.50 -18.93 8.10
C GLU A 8 -19.81 -19.24 6.77
N GLY A 9 -20.34 -20.23 6.03
CA GLY A 9 -19.97 -20.50 4.64
C GLY A 9 -19.97 -19.25 3.76
N ARG A 10 -21.01 -18.39 3.84
CA ARG A 10 -21.12 -17.18 3.01
C ARG A 10 -20.22 -16.03 3.48
N ARG A 11 -19.76 -16.05 4.73
CA ARG A 11 -18.92 -14.97 5.28
C ARG A 11 -17.54 -14.95 4.63
N LEU A 12 -16.97 -16.13 4.34
CA LEU A 12 -15.72 -16.23 3.59
C LEU A 12 -15.84 -15.54 2.23
N TRP A 13 -16.91 -15.82 1.48
CA TRP A 13 -17.08 -15.27 0.14
C TRP A 13 -17.18 -13.74 0.19
N ARG A 14 -17.99 -13.21 1.12
CA ARG A 14 -18.08 -11.77 1.37
C ARG A 14 -16.73 -11.16 1.71
N SER A 15 -15.91 -11.82 2.55
CA SER A 15 -14.57 -11.35 2.88
C SER A 15 -13.65 -11.30 1.66
N VAL A 16 -13.68 -12.31 0.79
CA VAL A 16 -12.88 -12.33 -0.44
C VAL A 16 -13.32 -11.22 -1.40
N PHE A 17 -14.62 -11.01 -1.58
CA PHE A 17 -15.14 -9.91 -2.42
C PHE A 17 -14.76 -8.54 -1.86
N LYS A 18 -14.91 -8.34 -0.54
CA LYS A 18 -14.51 -7.09 0.12
C LYS A 18 -13.02 -6.83 -0.01
N HIS A 19 -12.19 -7.85 0.17
CA HIS A 19 -10.74 -7.72 -0.03
C HIS A 19 -10.42 -7.31 -1.46
N ARG A 20 -11.08 -7.89 -2.46
CA ARG A 20 -10.87 -7.52 -3.86
C ARG A 20 -11.25 -6.08 -4.16
N SER A 21 -12.37 -5.63 -3.59
CA SER A 21 -12.81 -4.24 -3.71
C SER A 21 -11.83 -3.24 -3.10
N GLN A 22 -11.21 -3.58 -1.97
CA GLN A 22 -10.37 -2.65 -1.21
C GLN A 22 -8.88 -2.72 -1.56
N PHE A 23 -8.37 -3.92 -1.83
CA PHE A 23 -6.93 -4.20 -1.94
C PHE A 23 -6.55 -4.88 -3.25
N GLY A 24 -7.51 -5.25 -4.11
CA GLY A 24 -7.26 -5.94 -5.37
C GLY A 24 -7.09 -7.47 -5.22
N ALA A 25 -6.32 -8.07 -6.13
CA ALA A 25 -6.26 -9.52 -6.29
C ALA A 25 -5.77 -10.25 -5.02
N LEU A 26 -6.54 -11.26 -4.59
CA LEU A 26 -6.20 -12.10 -3.44
C LEU A 26 -5.54 -13.40 -3.91
N ARG A 27 -4.27 -13.62 -3.52
CA ARG A 27 -3.50 -14.84 -3.87
C ARG A 27 -3.48 -15.89 -2.76
N GLN A 28 -3.53 -15.46 -1.51
CA GLN A 28 -3.40 -16.32 -0.34
C GLN A 28 -4.45 -15.95 0.70
N PHE A 29 -5.08 -16.96 1.30
CA PHE A 29 -6.11 -16.78 2.33
C PHE A 29 -5.77 -17.64 3.55
N ALA A 30 -5.70 -16.99 4.72
CA ALA A 30 -5.53 -17.67 5.99
C ALA A 30 -6.71 -17.34 6.91
N GLY A 31 -7.36 -18.37 7.44
CA GLY A 31 -8.55 -18.22 8.29
C GLY A 31 -8.79 -19.44 9.17
N ASP A 32 -9.75 -19.30 10.08
CA ASP A 32 -10.06 -20.34 11.06
C ASP A 32 -10.67 -21.60 10.45
N ARG A 33 -10.58 -22.71 11.20
CA ARG A 33 -11.11 -24.01 10.77
C ARG A 33 -12.62 -23.98 10.50
N ILE A 34 -13.37 -23.08 11.13
CA ILE A 34 -14.81 -22.89 10.88
C ILE A 34 -15.12 -22.55 9.42
N TYR A 35 -14.19 -21.90 8.71
CA TYR A 35 -14.34 -21.56 7.29
C TYR A 35 -13.96 -22.71 6.35
N ALA A 36 -13.42 -23.81 6.86
CA ALA A 36 -12.86 -24.91 6.08
C ALA A 36 -13.92 -25.90 5.56
N SER A 37 -15.09 -25.39 5.16
CA SER A 37 -16.20 -26.16 4.57
C SER A 37 -15.89 -26.58 3.12
N ASN A 38 -16.55 -27.63 2.62
CA ASN A 38 -16.33 -28.11 1.25
C ASN A 38 -16.69 -27.06 0.19
N ALA A 39 -17.79 -26.31 0.39
CA ALA A 39 -18.19 -25.23 -0.50
C ALA A 39 -17.11 -24.14 -0.60
N ASN A 40 -16.53 -23.76 0.54
CA ASN A 40 -15.47 -22.77 0.63
C ASN A 40 -14.17 -23.25 -0.01
N ARG A 41 -13.80 -24.51 0.20
CA ARG A 41 -12.62 -25.11 -0.44
C ARG A 41 -12.75 -25.13 -1.96
N ARG A 42 -13.93 -25.49 -2.48
CA ARG A 42 -14.21 -25.45 -3.94
C ARG A 42 -14.14 -24.04 -4.49
N PHE A 43 -14.71 -23.07 -3.78
CA PHE A 43 -14.64 -21.65 -4.15
C PHE A 43 -13.18 -21.15 -4.22
N LEU A 44 -12.40 -21.37 -3.17
CA LEU A 44 -10.99 -20.93 -3.12
C LEU A 44 -10.14 -21.63 -4.19
N LYS A 45 -10.37 -22.92 -4.44
CA LYS A 45 -9.70 -23.67 -5.52
C LYS A 45 -10.06 -23.12 -6.91
N LYS A 46 -11.34 -22.80 -7.16
CA LYS A 46 -11.79 -22.20 -8.44
C LYS A 46 -11.13 -20.84 -8.68
N GLN A 47 -10.86 -20.10 -7.62
CA GLN A 47 -10.21 -18.78 -7.68
C GLN A 47 -8.68 -18.85 -7.62
N SER A 48 -8.09 -20.05 -7.61
CA SER A 48 -6.64 -20.27 -7.48
C SER A 48 -6.01 -19.59 -6.25
N ILE A 49 -6.76 -19.54 -5.14
CA ILE A 49 -6.31 -18.93 -3.89
C ILE A 49 -5.66 -20.02 -3.03
N ALA A 50 -4.41 -19.82 -2.62
CA ALA A 50 -3.74 -20.73 -1.69
C ALA A 50 -4.29 -20.56 -0.27
N THR A 51 -4.43 -21.64 0.48
CA THR A 51 -5.10 -21.62 1.80
C THR A 51 -4.35 -22.37 2.87
N CYS A 52 -4.52 -21.99 4.13
CA CYS A 52 -3.96 -22.71 5.29
C CYS A 52 -4.78 -23.94 5.72
N PHE A 53 -5.86 -24.28 5.02
CA PHE A 53 -6.75 -25.35 5.46
C PHE A 53 -6.12 -26.74 5.28
N LYS A 54 -6.21 -27.59 6.31
CA LYS A 54 -5.80 -29.00 6.21
C LYS A 54 -6.58 -29.69 5.08
N ARG A 55 -5.91 -30.50 4.24
CA ARG A 55 -6.57 -31.29 3.18
C ARG A 55 -7.50 -32.33 3.80
N LYS A 56 -8.46 -32.80 3.01
CA LYS A 56 -9.36 -33.90 3.36
C LYS A 56 -8.99 -35.09 2.48
N GLY A 57 -8.94 -36.29 3.05
CA GLY A 57 -8.52 -37.52 2.38
C GLY A 57 -7.06 -37.88 2.65
N ASN A 58 -6.64 -39.04 2.14
CA ASN A 58 -5.28 -39.54 2.29
C ASN A 58 -4.32 -38.62 1.55
N ASP A 59 -3.24 -38.25 2.25
CA ASP A 59 -2.14 -37.51 1.68
C ASP A 59 -1.45 -38.44 0.67
N MET A 60 -1.75 -38.29 -0.62
CA MET A 60 -0.81 -38.79 -1.62
C MET A 60 0.52 -38.07 -1.37
N GLU A 61 1.60 -38.87 -1.29
CA GLU A 61 2.96 -38.48 -0.94
C GLU A 61 3.47 -37.25 -1.71
N ASP A 62 2.90 -37.00 -2.90
CA ASP A 62 3.17 -35.86 -3.78
C ASP A 62 2.45 -34.55 -3.42
N THR A 63 2.23 -34.27 -2.13
CA THR A 63 2.00 -32.87 -1.77
C THR A 63 3.36 -32.21 -1.58
N SER A 64 3.83 -31.51 -2.62
CA SER A 64 5.10 -30.80 -2.63
C SER A 64 5.38 -30.15 -1.27
N VAL A 65 6.57 -30.36 -0.73
CA VAL A 65 7.04 -29.78 0.54
C VAL A 65 6.70 -28.29 0.63
N GLN A 66 6.76 -27.59 -0.50
CA GLN A 66 6.34 -26.20 -0.70
C GLN A 66 4.89 -25.91 -0.27
N ALA A 67 3.91 -26.76 -0.64
CA ALA A 67 2.52 -26.57 -0.25
C ALA A 67 2.28 -26.82 1.24
N SER A 68 3.10 -27.67 1.88
CA SER A 68 3.08 -27.87 3.33
C SER A 68 3.67 -26.65 4.06
N GLN A 69 4.83 -26.18 3.60
CA GLN A 69 5.49 -24.97 4.11
C GLN A 69 4.63 -23.71 3.93
N LEU A 70 3.95 -23.56 2.80
CA LEU A 70 3.01 -22.46 2.58
C LEU A 70 1.85 -22.50 3.58
N ARG A 71 1.29 -23.69 3.82
CA ARG A 71 0.19 -23.87 4.78
C ARG A 71 0.63 -23.56 6.20
N SER A 72 1.80 -24.04 6.62
CA SER A 72 2.33 -23.78 7.96
C SER A 72 2.70 -22.30 8.13
N GLY A 73 3.31 -21.69 7.12
CA GLY A 73 3.61 -20.26 7.07
C GLY A 73 2.36 -19.39 7.19
N LEU A 74 1.32 -19.69 6.39
CA LEU A 74 0.03 -18.99 6.47
C LEU A 74 -0.67 -19.19 7.82
N GLY A 75 -0.63 -20.41 8.37
CA GLY A 75 -1.19 -20.72 9.68
C GLY A 75 -0.49 -19.96 10.81
N ARG A 76 0.84 -19.87 10.75
CA ARG A 76 1.66 -19.11 11.70
C ARG A 76 1.43 -17.62 11.55
N ALA A 77 1.47 -17.08 10.33
CA ALA A 77 1.20 -15.67 10.07
C ALA A 77 -0.20 -15.25 10.57
N ARG A 78 -1.22 -16.09 10.37
CA ARG A 78 -2.56 -15.88 10.94
C ARG A 78 -2.51 -15.83 12.48
N ALA A 79 -1.87 -16.81 13.11
CA ALA A 79 -1.76 -16.86 14.58
C ALA A 79 -1.00 -15.64 15.11
N THR A 80 0.19 -15.35 14.58
CA THR A 80 1.03 -14.23 15.00
C THR A 80 0.41 -12.87 14.72
N ARG A 81 -0.34 -12.69 13.62
CA ARG A 81 -1.05 -11.43 13.36
C ARG A 81 -2.17 -11.20 14.37
N LEU A 82 -2.95 -12.23 14.67
CA LEU A 82 -4.08 -12.14 15.61
C LEU A 82 -3.60 -12.03 17.06
N GLU A 83 -2.65 -12.87 17.45
CA GLU A 83 -2.05 -12.86 18.79
C GLU A 83 -1.17 -11.62 18.99
N GLY A 84 -0.47 -11.18 17.95
CA GLY A 84 0.32 -9.96 17.95
C GLY A 84 -0.53 -8.70 18.04
N SER A 85 -1.71 -8.61 17.41
CA SER A 85 -2.58 -7.45 17.60
C SER A 85 -3.15 -7.40 19.01
N PHE A 86 -3.75 -8.50 19.47
CA PHE A 86 -4.38 -8.56 20.79
C PHE A 86 -3.38 -8.50 21.95
N GLY A 87 -2.26 -9.21 21.85
CA GLY A 87 -1.23 -9.27 22.89
C GLY A 87 -0.45 -7.97 23.01
N ASN A 88 -0.15 -7.31 21.88
CA ASN A 88 0.55 -6.04 21.88
C ASN A 88 -0.36 -4.91 22.42
N GLU A 89 -1.64 -4.88 22.04
CA GLU A 89 -2.60 -3.89 22.56
C GLU A 89 -2.85 -4.06 24.08
N LYS A 90 -2.92 -5.29 24.60
CA LYS A 90 -3.08 -5.52 26.04
C LYS A 90 -1.89 -5.03 26.87
N ASN A 91 -0.66 -5.21 26.39
CA ASN A 91 0.55 -4.90 27.16
C ASN A 91 1.09 -3.48 26.90
N HIS A 92 0.99 -2.97 25.67
CA HIS A 92 1.62 -1.70 25.27
C HIS A 92 0.67 -0.51 25.25
N CYS A 93 -0.66 -0.72 25.30
CA CYS A 93 -1.63 0.37 25.22
C CYS A 93 -2.30 0.66 26.57
N LEU A 94 -1.57 0.42 27.67
CA LEU A 94 -2.01 0.68 29.06
C LEU A 94 -3.27 -0.10 29.50
N LEU A 95 -3.74 -1.05 28.69
CA LEU A 95 -4.90 -1.91 28.96
C LEU A 95 -4.58 -3.08 29.93
N ARG A 96 -3.36 -3.13 30.48
CA ARG A 96 -2.94 -4.18 31.43
C ARG A 96 -3.79 -4.20 32.70
N LYS A 97 -4.31 -3.04 33.11
CA LYS A 97 -5.21 -2.92 34.27
C LYS A 97 -6.23 -1.79 34.06
N VAL A 98 -7.49 -2.15 33.86
CA VAL A 98 -8.60 -1.21 33.87
C VAL A 98 -9.00 -0.95 35.31
N LYS A 99 -8.89 0.30 35.78
CA LYS A 99 -9.18 0.69 37.17
C LYS A 99 -10.67 0.89 37.45
N VAL A 100 -11.49 0.90 36.41
CA VAL A 100 -12.93 1.18 36.48
C VAL A 100 -13.68 -0.03 37.01
N ARG A 101 -14.63 0.21 37.91
CA ARG A 101 -15.37 -0.84 38.64
C ARG A 101 -16.79 -1.08 38.14
N THR A 102 -17.25 -0.30 37.15
CA THR A 102 -18.58 -0.43 36.57
C THR A 102 -18.49 -1.00 35.16
N ALA A 103 -19.28 -2.05 34.89
CA ALA A 103 -19.28 -2.76 33.60
C ALA A 103 -19.42 -1.86 32.36
N PRO A 104 -20.35 -0.88 32.28
CA PRO A 104 -20.46 -0.04 31.09
C PRO A 104 -19.23 0.85 30.87
N ALA A 105 -18.65 1.38 31.94
CA ALA A 105 -17.48 2.22 31.83
C ALA A 105 -16.21 1.41 31.54
N GLU A 106 -16.10 0.18 32.04
CA GLU A 106 -15.03 -0.74 31.66
C GLU A 106 -15.01 -1.01 30.15
N ILE A 107 -16.18 -1.27 29.54
CA ILE A 107 -16.30 -1.47 28.09
C ILE A 107 -15.82 -0.22 27.32
N ILE A 108 -16.24 0.97 27.75
CA ILE A 108 -15.85 2.24 27.13
C ILE A 108 -14.34 2.45 27.21
N TRP A 109 -13.73 2.18 28.37
CA TRP A 109 -12.29 2.31 28.55
C TRP A 109 -11.48 1.35 27.67
N ILE A 110 -11.95 0.11 27.54
CA ILE A 110 -11.33 -0.87 26.64
C ILE A 110 -11.45 -0.40 25.19
N LEU A 111 -12.63 0.09 24.79
CA LEU A 111 -12.88 0.61 23.44
C LEU A 111 -11.96 1.78 23.08
N PHE A 112 -11.87 2.78 23.98
CA PHE A 112 -10.98 3.92 23.77
C PHE A 112 -9.51 3.51 23.75
N GLY A 113 -9.07 2.60 24.63
CA GLY A 113 -7.70 2.10 24.63
C GLY A 113 -7.32 1.43 23.31
N ILE A 114 -8.18 0.56 22.78
CA ILE A 114 -7.96 -0.13 21.50
C ILE A 114 -7.97 0.86 20.33
N HIS A 115 -8.93 1.80 20.28
CA HIS A 115 -8.99 2.77 19.17
C HIS A 115 -7.82 3.75 19.16
N THR A 116 -7.40 4.23 20.33
CA THR A 116 -6.25 5.15 20.44
C THR A 116 -4.96 4.45 20.00
N ALA A 117 -4.75 3.21 20.44
CA ALA A 117 -3.63 2.38 20.01
C ALA A 117 -3.56 2.24 18.49
N ASN A 118 -4.70 1.91 17.88
CA ASN A 118 -4.80 1.75 16.43
C ASN A 118 -4.59 3.06 15.68
N ALA A 119 -5.07 4.19 16.22
CA ALA A 119 -4.83 5.51 15.64
C ALA A 119 -3.34 5.89 15.67
N MET A 120 -2.65 5.66 16.80
CA MET A 120 -1.21 5.89 16.90
C MET A 120 -0.40 5.01 15.92
N LEU A 121 -0.75 3.73 15.81
CA LEU A 121 -0.11 2.83 14.85
C LEU A 121 -0.37 3.22 13.39
N ALA A 122 -1.57 3.74 13.09
CA ALA A 122 -1.89 4.26 11.77
C ALA A 122 -1.04 5.50 11.45
N ASP A 123 -0.91 6.44 12.39
CA ASP A 123 -0.10 7.64 12.21
C ASP A 123 1.38 7.29 11.91
N SER A 124 1.98 6.42 12.74
CA SER A 124 3.37 5.97 12.53
C SER A 124 3.61 5.29 11.17
N ARG A 125 2.58 4.69 10.55
CA ARG A 125 2.67 4.10 9.20
C ARG A 125 2.48 5.12 8.09
N MET A 126 1.74 6.20 8.35
CA MET A 126 1.47 7.25 7.37
C MET A 126 2.65 8.21 7.22
N GLN A 127 3.42 8.46 8.30
CA GLN A 127 4.60 9.34 8.25
C GLN A 127 5.64 8.99 7.17
N PRO A 128 6.12 7.73 7.03
CA PRO A 128 7.09 7.39 5.98
C PRO A 128 6.52 7.61 4.57
N MET A 129 5.22 7.31 4.38
CA MET A 129 4.55 7.45 3.09
C MET A 129 4.39 8.92 2.68
N GLN A 130 4.14 9.82 3.63
CA GLN A 130 4.11 11.26 3.39
C GLN A 130 5.51 11.82 3.08
N THR A 131 6.55 11.36 3.79
CA THR A 131 7.93 11.78 3.49
C THR A 131 8.42 11.29 2.13
N ASP A 132 8.04 10.09 1.71
CA ASP A 132 8.41 9.56 0.40
C ASP A 132 7.67 10.29 -0.74
N GLN A 133 6.39 10.63 -0.54
CA GLN A 133 5.64 11.46 -1.48
C GLN A 133 6.15 12.90 -1.54
N ALA A 134 6.60 13.46 -0.42
CA ALA A 134 7.23 14.79 -0.37
C ALA A 134 8.59 14.78 -1.08
N ARG A 135 9.41 13.74 -0.86
CA ARG A 135 10.68 13.54 -1.59
C ARG A 135 10.49 13.27 -3.08
N GLY A 136 9.45 12.55 -3.46
CA GLY A 136 9.08 12.34 -4.87
C GLY A 136 8.73 13.67 -5.54
N ARG A 137 7.84 14.45 -4.92
CA ARG A 137 7.45 15.77 -5.41
C ARG A 137 8.61 16.77 -5.46
N SER A 138 9.53 16.76 -4.48
CA SER A 138 10.70 17.65 -4.53
C SER A 138 11.64 17.28 -5.69
N LYS A 139 11.84 15.99 -5.97
CA LYS A 139 12.63 15.52 -7.11
C LYS A 139 11.98 15.87 -8.45
N GLU A 140 10.65 15.76 -8.56
CA GLU A 140 9.91 16.17 -9.75
C GLU A 140 10.02 17.68 -9.99
N LEU A 141 9.93 18.50 -8.93
CA LEU A 141 10.12 19.95 -9.02
C LEU A 141 11.56 20.33 -9.37
N GLU A 142 12.57 19.64 -8.82
CA GLU A 142 13.98 19.85 -9.17
C GLU A 142 14.28 19.48 -10.63
N GLN A 143 13.73 18.37 -11.12
CA GLN A 143 13.86 17.96 -12.52
C GLN A 143 13.16 18.94 -13.47
N ALA A 144 11.97 19.42 -13.10
CA ALA A 144 11.27 20.46 -13.85
C ALA A 144 12.05 21.78 -13.88
N ALA A 145 12.69 22.17 -12.77
CA ALA A 145 13.54 23.36 -12.69
C ALA A 145 14.81 23.22 -13.55
N GLN A 146 15.44 22.04 -13.56
CA GLN A 146 16.61 21.74 -14.40
C GLN A 146 16.25 21.74 -15.89
N GLN A 147 15.05 21.26 -16.25
CA GLN A 147 14.54 21.32 -17.62
C GLN A 147 14.24 22.76 -18.08
N ALA A 148 13.84 23.64 -17.16
CA ALA A 148 13.60 25.06 -17.45
C ALA A 148 14.88 25.90 -17.56
N LEU A 149 15.97 25.48 -16.92
CA LEU A 149 17.27 26.16 -16.97
C LEU A 149 18.18 25.68 -18.12
N SER A 150 17.81 24.57 -18.79
CA SER A 150 18.43 24.19 -20.06
C SER A 150 18.02 25.23 -21.11
N PRO A 151 18.95 26.01 -21.69
CA PRO A 151 18.59 26.91 -22.76
C PRO A 151 18.06 26.04 -23.90
N LYS A 152 16.74 26.12 -24.16
CA LYS A 152 16.21 25.71 -25.46
C LYS A 152 17.03 26.48 -26.48
N SER A 153 17.94 25.79 -27.17
CA SER A 153 18.65 26.29 -28.33
C SER A 153 17.57 26.70 -29.33
N TYR A 154 17.23 27.98 -29.32
CA TYR A 154 16.41 28.60 -30.34
C TYR A 154 17.19 28.40 -31.65
N VAL A 155 16.68 27.50 -32.49
CA VAL A 155 17.06 27.42 -33.90
C VAL A 155 16.57 28.75 -34.48
N LEU A 156 17.49 29.68 -34.70
CA LEU A 156 17.20 30.88 -35.46
C LEU A 156 16.93 30.44 -36.90
N ASP A 157 15.80 30.89 -37.39
CA ASP A 157 15.27 30.78 -38.73
C ASP A 157 16.30 31.37 -39.72
N GLU A 158 17.09 30.54 -40.39
CA GLU A 158 17.92 31.00 -41.51
C GLU A 158 17.03 31.14 -42.75
N MET A 159 16.49 32.35 -42.90
CA MET A 159 15.96 32.85 -44.16
C MET A 159 17.00 32.67 -45.27
N CYS A 160 16.53 32.08 -46.37
CA CYS A 160 17.24 31.90 -47.63
C CYS A 160 18.08 33.13 -48.01
N THR A 161 19.38 32.92 -48.13
CA THR A 161 20.30 33.83 -48.82
C THR A 161 19.98 33.79 -50.31
N GLY A 162 19.49 34.93 -50.82
CA GLY A 162 19.29 35.15 -52.24
C GLY A 162 19.24 36.63 -52.56
N VAL A 163 20.26 37.08 -53.29
CA VAL A 163 20.28 38.25 -54.19
C VAL A 163 20.77 39.60 -53.63
N GLU A 164 21.83 40.04 -54.32
CA GLU A 164 22.36 41.39 -54.59
C GLU A 164 23.20 42.17 -53.56
N GLN A 165 24.48 42.24 -53.94
CA GLN A 165 25.43 43.32 -53.69
C GLN A 165 24.79 44.69 -53.96
N SER A 166 25.05 45.68 -53.11
CA SER A 166 25.81 46.88 -53.50
C SER A 166 25.80 47.97 -52.40
N ILE A 167 26.92 48.71 -52.36
CA ILE A 167 27.11 50.05 -51.77
C ILE A 167 27.53 50.10 -50.28
N CYS A 168 28.85 50.01 -50.08
CA CYS A 168 29.62 50.79 -49.09
C CYS A 168 29.41 52.31 -49.32
N PRO A 169 29.55 53.22 -48.32
CA PRO A 169 30.84 53.44 -47.66
C PRO A 169 30.86 53.90 -46.18
N TYR A 170 31.83 53.32 -45.47
CA TYR A 170 32.76 53.90 -44.50
C TYR A 170 32.28 54.90 -43.42
N LEU A 171 32.34 54.39 -42.18
CA LEU A 171 32.65 55.16 -40.98
C LEU A 171 33.98 55.91 -41.10
N GLY A 172 34.00 57.15 -40.58
CA GLY A 172 35.06 57.63 -39.69
C GLY A 172 36.16 58.50 -40.30
N THR A 173 36.04 59.82 -40.10
CA THR A 173 37.20 60.67 -39.82
C THR A 173 37.13 61.13 -38.37
N THR A 174 38.18 60.79 -37.63
CA THR A 174 38.42 61.06 -36.20
C THR A 174 38.63 62.56 -35.92
N PRO A 175 38.49 63.01 -34.65
CA PRO A 175 38.52 64.42 -34.32
C PRO A 175 39.96 64.93 -34.16
N ARG A 176 40.25 66.14 -34.67
CA ARG A 176 41.39 66.96 -34.23
C ARG A 176 40.92 68.39 -33.93
N LYS A 177 41.43 68.91 -32.82
CA LYS A 177 40.96 70.06 -32.03
C LYS A 177 41.14 71.44 -32.69
N ALA A 178 40.30 72.37 -32.22
CA ALA A 178 40.52 73.77 -31.84
C ALA A 178 40.91 74.80 -32.94
N HIS A 179 39.98 75.71 -33.23
CA HIS A 179 39.97 77.09 -32.73
C HIS A 179 38.57 77.71 -32.86
#